data_AF-A0A6L2J4W5-F1
#
_entry.id   AF-A0A6L2J4W5-F1
#
_cell.length_a   1.000
_cell.length_b   1.000
_cell.length_c   1.000
_cell.angle_alpha   90.00
_cell.angle_beta   90.00
_cell.angle_gamma   90.00
#
_symmetry.space_group_name_H-M   'P 1'
#
loop_
_entity.id
_entity.type
_entity.pdbx_description
1 polymer ?
#
loop_
_entity_poly.entity_id
_entity_poly.type
_entity_poly.pdbx_seq_one_letter_code
_entity_poly.pdbx_strand_id
1 'polypeptide(L)'
;MPFGLTNAPAAFMDLMNRFLGHVIDSQGFHVNPTKIESVKDLASPKSPMEIHQFLGLAVYYQRFIEGFSKIAKPMTKLTQKKVKFEWGTKQEAVFQLLKQELYSAPILALPEGSEDFIVYCDASNKGLGTVLMQREKVISYASRQLKIHEKNYTTHDLELGAANVSDMISK
;
A
#
# COMPACT_ATOMS: atom_id res chain seq x y z
N MET A 1 -0.63 -39.79 -28.82
CA MET A 1 -1.27 -39.09 -27.69
C MET A 1 -0.51 -37.78 -27.48
N PRO A 2 -1.09 -36.60 -27.74
CA PRO A 2 -0.43 -35.35 -27.40
C PRO A 2 -0.72 -35.05 -25.92
N PHE A 3 0.33 -34.88 -25.12
CA PHE A 3 0.19 -34.38 -23.75
C PHE A 3 -0.27 -32.92 -23.82
N GLY A 4 -1.54 -32.69 -23.47
CA GLY A 4 -2.16 -31.37 -23.43
C GLY A 4 -1.60 -30.52 -22.31
N LEU A 5 -0.66 -29.64 -22.64
CA LEU A 5 -0.23 -28.51 -21.81
C LEU A 5 -0.62 -27.19 -22.48
N THR A 6 -1.87 -27.06 -22.91
CA THR A 6 -2.37 -25.81 -23.54
C THR A 6 -2.80 -24.74 -22.54
N ASN A 7 -2.84 -25.04 -21.24
CA ASN A 7 -3.30 -24.11 -20.19
C ASN A 7 -2.24 -23.78 -19.13
N ALA A 8 -0.96 -24.10 -19.34
CA ALA A 8 0.11 -23.82 -18.38
C ALA A 8 0.17 -22.35 -17.92
N PRO A 9 -0.06 -21.33 -18.79
CA PRO A 9 -0.11 -19.94 -18.36
C PRO A 9 -1.30 -19.65 -17.42
N ALA A 10 -2.49 -20.19 -17.73
CA ALA A 10 -3.69 -19.98 -16.91
C ALA A 10 -3.60 -20.67 -15.55
N ALA A 11 -3.10 -21.91 -15.51
CA ALA A 11 -2.90 -22.65 -14.26
C ALA A 11 -1.80 -22.02 -13.39
N PHE A 12 -0.75 -21.47 -14.00
CA PHE A 12 0.29 -20.72 -13.29
C PHE A 12 -0.24 -19.39 -12.74
N MET A 13 -1.00 -18.62 -13.54
CA MET A 13 -1.62 -17.37 -13.09
C MET A 13 -2.65 -17.62 -11.96
N ASP A 14 -3.44 -18.69 -12.04
CA ASP A 14 -4.36 -19.09 -10.97
C ASP A 14 -3.61 -19.49 -9.68
N LEU A 15 -2.50 -20.23 -9.82
CA LEU A 15 -1.62 -20.59 -8.71
C LEU A 15 -0.99 -19.35 -8.06
N MET A 16 -0.51 -18.39 -8.85
CA MET A 16 0.05 -17.12 -8.39
C MET A 16 -1.00 -16.26 -7.67
N ASN A 17 -2.24 -16.23 -8.19
CA ASN A 17 -3.37 -15.55 -7.56
C ASN A 17 -3.70 -16.16 -6.19
N ARG A 18 -3.63 -17.49 -6.09
CA ARG A 18 -3.92 -18.24 -4.87
C ARG A 18 -2.80 -18.16 -3.84
N PHE A 19 -1.54 -18.14 -4.27
CA PHE A 19 -0.37 -18.14 -3.37
C PHE A 19 0.05 -16.74 -2.92
N LEU A 20 0.06 -15.75 -3.82
CA LEU A 20 0.48 -14.40 -3.48
C LEU A 20 -0.69 -13.47 -3.14
N GLY A 21 -1.94 -13.86 -3.34
CA GLY A 21 -3.08 -13.02 -2.97
C GLY A 21 -3.13 -11.69 -3.71
N HIS A 22 -2.58 -11.66 -4.93
CA HIS A 22 -2.65 -10.57 -5.91
C HIS A 22 -3.12 -11.14 -7.23
N VAL A 23 -3.84 -10.37 -8.03
CA VAL A 23 -4.23 -10.79 -9.38
C VAL A 23 -3.26 -10.19 -10.40
N ILE A 24 -2.66 -11.02 -11.25
CA ILE A 24 -1.78 -10.54 -12.34
C ILE A 24 -2.46 -10.86 -13.67
N ASP A 25 -2.63 -9.85 -14.52
CA ASP A 25 -3.15 -10.02 -15.87
C ASP A 25 -2.32 -9.21 -16.90
N SER A 26 -2.81 -9.11 -18.13
CA SER A 26 -2.15 -8.36 -19.20
C SER A 26 -2.16 -6.83 -18.99
N GLN A 27 -2.99 -6.31 -18.08
CA GLN A 27 -3.07 -4.90 -17.74
C GLN A 27 -2.12 -4.54 -16.59
N GLY A 28 -1.86 -5.49 -15.67
CA GLY A 28 -0.86 -5.31 -14.63
C GLY A 28 -1.10 -6.12 -13.36
N PHE A 29 -0.68 -5.55 -12.25
CA PHE A 29 -0.80 -6.08 -10.91
C PHE A 29 -2.02 -5.46 -10.21
N HIS A 30 -2.87 -6.32 -9.66
CA HIS A 30 -4.15 -5.96 -9.05
C HIS A 30 -4.23 -6.45 -7.62
N VAL A 31 -5.05 -5.76 -6.83
CA VAL A 31 -5.47 -6.25 -5.53
C VAL A 31 -6.42 -7.45 -5.75
N ASN A 32 -6.29 -8.53 -4.97
CA ASN A 32 -7.14 -9.69 -5.13
C ASN A 32 -8.61 -9.35 -4.75
N PRO A 33 -9.57 -9.50 -5.69
CA PRO A 33 -10.95 -9.06 -5.48
C PRO A 33 -11.63 -9.78 -4.32
N THR A 34 -11.37 -11.07 -4.11
CA THR A 34 -11.92 -11.85 -2.98
C THR A 34 -11.43 -11.30 -1.64
N LYS A 35 -10.17 -10.87 -1.56
CA LYS A 35 -9.64 -10.22 -0.35
C LYS A 35 -10.21 -8.81 -0.17
N ILE A 36 -10.44 -8.05 -1.24
CA ILE A 36 -11.08 -6.72 -1.16
C ILE A 36 -12.53 -6.83 -0.69
N GLU A 37 -13.28 -7.81 -1.19
CA GLU A 37 -14.67 -8.04 -0.78
C GLU A 37 -14.77 -8.28 0.72
N SER A 38 -13.88 -9.09 1.30
CA SER A 38 -13.83 -9.27 2.76
C SER A 38 -13.51 -7.98 3.54
N VAL A 39 -12.79 -7.02 2.93
CA VAL A 39 -12.53 -5.71 3.54
C VAL A 39 -13.76 -4.81 3.45
N LYS A 40 -14.55 -4.92 2.38
CA LYS A 40 -15.77 -4.11 2.16
C LYS A 40 -16.78 -4.26 3.28
N ASP A 41 -17.03 -5.49 3.71
CA ASP A 41 -18.02 -5.79 4.75
C ASP A 41 -17.43 -5.79 6.17
N LEU A 42 -16.16 -5.42 6.30
CA LEU A 42 -15.49 -5.33 7.60
C LEU A 42 -16.14 -4.25 8.46
N ALA A 43 -16.65 -4.66 9.62
CA ALA A 43 -17.22 -3.77 10.62
C ALA A 43 -16.15 -2.85 11.24
N SER A 44 -16.57 -1.70 11.77
CA SER A 44 -15.67 -0.78 12.46
C SER A 44 -15.01 -1.46 13.67
N PRO A 45 -13.68 -1.35 13.80
CA PRO A 45 -12.95 -2.03 14.85
C PRO A 45 -13.32 -1.47 16.23
N LYS A 46 -13.52 -2.37 17.19
CA LYS A 46 -13.92 -2.03 18.57
C LYS A 46 -12.77 -2.09 19.56
N SER A 47 -11.60 -2.57 19.11
CA SER A 47 -10.42 -2.73 19.94
C SER A 47 -9.14 -2.30 19.21
N PRO A 48 -8.08 -1.91 19.95
CA PRO A 48 -6.76 -1.66 19.36
C PRO A 48 -6.20 -2.87 18.60
N MET A 49 -6.57 -4.09 19.02
CA MET A 49 -6.12 -5.33 18.38
C MET A 49 -6.74 -5.51 17.00
N GLU A 50 -8.03 -5.23 16.83
CA GLU A 50 -8.70 -5.23 15.52
C GLU A 50 -8.13 -4.16 14.60
N ILE A 51 -7.82 -2.96 15.12
CA ILE A 51 -7.11 -1.93 14.34
C ILE A 51 -5.76 -2.45 13.86
N HIS A 52 -4.99 -3.09 14.74
CA HIS A 52 -3.68 -3.62 14.39
C HIS A 52 -3.77 -4.69 13.29
N GLN A 53 -4.76 -5.58 13.37
CA GLN A 53 -5.02 -6.59 12.35
C GLN A 53 -5.39 -5.94 11.01
N PHE A 54 -6.30 -4.97 11.02
CA PHE A 54 -6.68 -4.23 9.81
C PHE A 54 -5.49 -3.48 9.19
N LEU A 55 -4.70 -2.78 10.00
CA LEU A 55 -3.50 -2.08 9.52
C LEU A 55 -2.47 -3.05 8.95
N GLY A 56 -2.32 -4.25 9.51
CA GLY A 56 -1.46 -5.29 8.95
C GLY A 56 -1.87 -5.67 7.52
N LEU A 57 -3.17 -5.85 7.28
CA LEU A 57 -3.71 -6.10 5.94
C LEU A 57 -3.54 -4.88 5.01
N ALA A 58 -3.82 -3.69 5.52
CA ALA A 58 -3.74 -2.47 4.72
C ALA A 58 -2.28 -2.15 4.31
N VAL A 59 -1.30 -2.42 5.17
CA VAL A 59 0.14 -2.30 4.86
C VAL A 59 0.54 -3.23 3.72
N TYR A 60 -0.02 -4.43 3.63
CA TYR A 60 0.26 -5.36 2.53
C TYR A 60 -0.13 -4.79 1.16
N TYR A 61 -1.20 -3.99 1.12
CA TYR A 61 -1.71 -3.33 -0.08
C TYR A 61 -1.34 -1.85 -0.18
N GLN A 62 -0.51 -1.32 0.72
CA GLN A 62 -0.15 0.10 0.69
C GLN A 62 0.50 0.54 -0.62
N ARG A 63 1.13 -0.40 -1.35
CA ARG A 63 1.77 -0.16 -2.65
C ARG A 63 0.83 0.37 -3.73
N PHE A 64 -0.48 0.22 -3.52
CA PHE A 64 -1.54 0.68 -4.40
C PHE A 64 -2.14 2.03 -3.96
N ILE A 65 -1.83 2.51 -2.74
CA ILE A 65 -2.48 3.67 -2.14
C ILE A 65 -1.48 4.82 -2.05
N GLU A 66 -1.73 5.88 -2.80
CA GLU A 66 -0.93 7.10 -2.71
C GLU A 66 -1.05 7.70 -1.31
N GLY A 67 0.10 8.04 -0.71
CA GLY A 67 0.10 8.71 0.59
C GLY A 67 -0.50 7.88 1.74
N PHE A 68 -0.57 6.55 1.63
CA PHE A 68 -1.09 5.62 2.65
C PHE A 68 -0.69 6.00 4.08
N SER A 69 0.59 6.32 4.29
CA SER A 69 1.13 6.66 5.60
C SER A 69 0.50 7.91 6.22
N LYS A 70 0.14 8.90 5.40
CA LYS A 70 -0.55 10.13 5.82
C LYS A 70 -1.98 9.80 6.26
N ILE A 71 -2.67 8.94 5.52
CA ILE A 71 -4.05 8.51 5.79
C ILE A 71 -4.12 7.64 7.04
N ALA A 72 -3.25 6.63 7.17
CA ALA A 72 -3.29 5.65 8.26
C ALA A 72 -2.86 6.21 9.63
N LYS A 73 -2.22 7.39 9.67
CA LYS A 73 -1.64 8.00 10.87
C LYS A 73 -2.57 8.11 12.08
N PRO A 74 -3.84 8.55 11.94
CA PRO A 74 -4.78 8.60 13.06
C PRO A 74 -5.08 7.21 13.63
N MET A 75 -5.13 6.18 12.79
CA MET A 75 -5.35 4.79 13.22
C MET A 75 -4.12 4.19 13.88
N THR A 76 -2.91 4.43 13.34
CA THR A 76 -1.67 3.98 13.96
C THR A 76 -1.46 4.60 15.34
N LYS A 77 -1.99 5.79 15.61
CA LYS A 77 -1.92 6.41 16.93
C LYS A 77 -2.71 5.62 17.98
N LEU A 78 -3.82 4.99 17.60
CA LEU A 78 -4.68 4.22 18.51
C LEU A 78 -4.08 2.87 18.92
N THR A 79 -3.08 2.38 18.17
CA THR A 79 -2.36 1.14 18.50
C THR A 79 -1.12 1.40 19.37
N GLN A 80 -0.78 2.65 19.65
CA GLN A 80 0.39 3.00 20.46
C GLN A 80 0.16 2.70 21.95
N LYS A 81 1.22 2.25 22.62
CA LYS A 81 1.21 2.06 24.07
C LYS A 81 0.88 3.37 24.78
N LYS A 82 0.09 3.29 25.86
CA LYS A 82 -0.34 4.43 26.70
C LYS A 82 -1.28 5.43 26.01
N VAL A 83 -1.84 5.10 24.84
CA VAL A 83 -2.93 5.88 24.23
C VAL A 83 -4.26 5.23 24.58
N LYS A 84 -5.21 6.02 25.09
CA LYS A 84 -6.57 5.55 25.33
C LYS A 84 -7.27 5.31 23.99
N PHE A 85 -7.91 4.15 23.86
CA PHE A 85 -8.70 3.84 22.67
C PHE A 85 -9.97 4.70 22.66
N GLU A 86 -10.03 5.62 21.70
CA GLU A 86 -11.20 6.46 21.47
C GLU A 86 -11.56 6.40 19.99
N TRP A 87 -12.68 5.72 19.71
CA TRP A 87 -13.23 5.58 18.37
C TRP A 87 -14.30 6.65 18.15
N GLY A 88 -13.96 7.69 17.40
CA GLY A 88 -14.87 8.78 17.08
C GLY A 88 -15.09 8.94 15.58
N THR A 89 -15.76 10.02 15.19
CA THR A 89 -16.09 10.33 13.79
C THR A 89 -14.86 10.48 12.90
N LYS A 90 -13.75 11.00 13.43
CA LYS A 90 -12.49 11.16 12.69
C LYS A 90 -11.86 9.81 12.35
N GLN A 91 -11.85 8.89 13.31
CA GLN A 91 -11.30 7.54 13.15
C GLN A 91 -12.15 6.73 12.18
N GLU A 92 -13.47 6.82 12.32
CA GLU A 92 -14.42 6.19 11.41
C GLU A 92 -14.24 6.70 9.97
N ALA A 93 -14.14 8.02 9.78
CA ALA A 93 -13.91 8.61 8.46
C ALA A 93 -12.61 8.10 7.81
N VAL A 94 -11.52 7.99 8.59
CA VAL A 94 -10.24 7.45 8.10
C VAL A 94 -10.34 5.96 7.77
N PHE A 95 -11.07 5.19 8.58
CA PHE A 95 -11.30 3.77 8.33
C PHE A 95 -12.09 3.55 7.03
N GLN A 96 -13.16 4.31 6.82
CA GLN A 96 -13.94 4.24 5.58
C GLN A 96 -13.13 4.71 4.38
N LEU A 97 -12.33 5.78 4.52
CA LEU A 97 -11.44 6.24 3.46
C LEU A 97 -10.44 5.16 3.06
N LEU A 98 -9.77 4.51 4.02
CA LEU A 98 -8.85 3.41 3.71
C LEU A 98 -9.53 2.22 3.03
N LYS A 99 -10.76 1.88 3.44
CA LYS A 99 -11.56 0.86 2.75
C LYS A 99 -11.87 1.26 1.31
N GLN A 100 -12.22 2.53 1.08
CA GLN A 100 -12.47 3.06 -0.25
C GLN A 100 -11.22 3.02 -1.12
N GLU A 101 -10.07 3.51 -0.62
CA GLU A 101 -8.80 3.47 -1.35
C GLU A 101 -8.35 2.05 -1.70
N LEU A 102 -8.57 1.08 -0.81
CA LEU A 102 -8.31 -0.34 -1.09
C LEU A 102 -9.24 -0.91 -2.18
N TYR A 103 -10.45 -0.37 -2.29
CA TYR A 103 -11.45 -0.79 -3.29
C TYR A 103 -11.22 -0.11 -4.65
N SER A 104 -10.92 1.19 -4.66
CA SER A 104 -10.62 1.98 -5.86
C SER A 104 -9.15 1.93 -6.27
N ALA A 105 -8.38 1.04 -5.65
CA ALA A 105 -6.95 0.89 -5.86
C ALA A 105 -6.63 0.78 -7.37
N PRO A 106 -5.75 1.65 -7.90
CA PRO A 106 -5.38 1.62 -9.31
C PRO A 106 -4.62 0.34 -9.67
N ILE A 107 -4.72 -0.05 -10.93
CA ILE A 107 -3.90 -1.13 -11.49
C ILE A 107 -2.46 -0.64 -11.56
N LEU A 108 -1.53 -1.38 -10.96
CA LEU A 108 -0.11 -1.08 -11.05
C LEU A 108 0.46 -1.77 -12.28
N ALA A 109 1.24 -1.05 -13.10
CA ALA A 109 1.86 -1.65 -14.27
C ALA A 109 2.97 -2.63 -13.87
N LEU A 110 3.15 -3.68 -14.67
CA LEU A 110 4.29 -4.58 -14.53
C LEU A 110 5.54 -3.89 -15.08
N PRO A 111 6.70 -4.01 -14.40
CA PRO A 111 7.95 -3.49 -14.92
C PRO A 111 8.34 -4.23 -16.21
N GLU A 112 8.74 -3.48 -17.23
CA GLU A 112 9.15 -3.98 -18.54
C GLU A 112 10.65 -3.72 -18.75
N GLY A 113 11.48 -4.74 -18.55
CA GLY A 113 12.93 -4.60 -18.65
C GLY A 113 13.57 -3.89 -17.44
N SER A 114 14.83 -3.45 -17.60
CA SER A 114 15.64 -2.82 -16.54
C SER A 114 15.80 -1.31 -16.66
N GLU A 115 15.33 -0.72 -17.76
CA GLU A 115 15.58 0.68 -18.11
C GLU A 115 14.35 1.56 -17.85
N ASP A 116 14.53 2.89 -17.94
CA ASP A 116 13.46 3.90 -17.90
C ASP A 116 12.68 4.03 -16.57
N PHE A 117 13.26 3.59 -15.45
CA PHE A 117 12.66 3.82 -14.14
C PHE A 117 12.89 5.26 -13.67
N ILE A 118 11.80 5.92 -13.29
CA ILE A 118 11.81 7.27 -12.71
C ILE A 118 11.19 7.19 -11.32
N VAL A 119 11.91 7.73 -10.34
CA VAL A 119 11.45 7.81 -8.97
C VAL A 119 11.09 9.26 -8.66
N TYR A 120 9.84 9.50 -8.27
CA TYR A 120 9.39 10.79 -7.75
C TYR A 120 9.34 10.72 -6.24
N CYS A 121 10.01 11.66 -5.57
CA CYS A 121 10.01 11.79 -4.12
C CYS A 121 9.30 13.09 -3.71
N ASP A 122 8.48 13.00 -2.67
CA ASP A 122 7.86 14.15 -1.99
C ASP A 122 8.13 14.04 -0.50
N ALA A 123 8.58 15.14 0.09
CA ALA A 123 8.72 15.25 1.53
C ALA A 123 7.86 16.37 2.10
N SER A 124 7.22 16.07 3.23
CA SER A 124 6.43 17.06 3.96
C SER A 124 6.68 16.90 5.46
N ASN A 125 6.35 17.94 6.22
CA ASN A 125 6.32 17.87 7.69
C ASN A 125 5.33 16.82 8.25
N LYS A 126 4.50 16.21 7.40
CA LYS A 126 3.55 15.15 7.78
C LYS A 126 4.12 13.75 7.56
N GLY A 127 4.99 13.56 6.57
CA GLY A 127 5.48 12.26 6.10
C GLY A 127 6.24 12.36 4.77
N LEU A 128 6.83 11.23 4.39
CA LEU A 128 7.61 11.02 3.17
C LEU A 128 6.80 10.16 2.19
N GLY A 129 6.90 10.45 0.90
CA GLY A 129 6.26 9.70 -0.16
C GLY A 129 7.20 9.49 -1.34
N THR A 130 7.04 8.35 -2.01
CA THR A 130 7.79 8.00 -3.19
C THR A 130 6.87 7.27 -4.18
N VAL A 131 6.99 7.58 -5.46
CA VAL A 131 6.30 6.89 -6.56
C VAL A 131 7.35 6.37 -7.53
N LEU A 132 7.32 5.06 -7.81
CA LEU A 132 8.10 4.46 -8.87
C LEU A 132 7.26 4.41 -10.14
N MET A 133 7.78 5.02 -11.21
CA MET A 133 7.15 5.04 -12.52
C MET A 133 8.08 4.46 -13.57
N GLN A 134 7.49 3.88 -14.60
CA GLN A 134 8.19 3.45 -15.80
C GLN A 134 7.34 3.82 -17.01
N ARG A 135 7.91 4.56 -17.97
CA ARG A 135 7.22 4.96 -19.21
C ARG A 135 5.81 5.53 -18.94
N GLU A 136 5.73 6.49 -18.02
CA GLU A 136 4.50 7.17 -17.56
C GLU A 136 3.48 6.28 -16.82
N LYS A 137 3.79 5.01 -16.59
CA LYS A 137 2.95 4.10 -15.81
C LYS A 137 3.46 3.98 -14.38
N VAL A 138 2.53 3.93 -13.42
CA VAL A 138 2.88 3.73 -12.02
C VAL A 138 3.13 2.26 -11.75
N ILE A 139 4.31 1.94 -11.22
CA ILE A 139 4.72 0.60 -10.82
C ILE A 139 4.41 0.37 -9.34
N SER A 140 4.67 1.37 -8.48
CA SER A 140 4.45 1.22 -7.04
C SER A 140 4.46 2.55 -6.30
N TYR A 141 3.68 2.63 -5.22
CA TYR A 141 3.73 3.69 -4.22
C TYR A 141 4.46 3.22 -2.95
N ALA A 142 5.27 4.09 -2.35
CA ALA A 142 5.72 3.92 -0.97
C ALA A 142 5.52 5.20 -0.17
N SER A 143 5.20 5.06 1.10
CA SER A 143 5.11 6.21 2.00
C SER A 143 5.42 5.82 3.43
N ARG A 144 5.98 6.77 4.18
CA ARG A 144 6.39 6.55 5.58
C ARG A 144 6.12 7.78 6.44
N GLN A 145 5.73 7.57 7.69
CA GLN A 145 5.63 8.64 8.68
C GLN A 145 7.02 9.06 9.14
N LEU A 146 7.18 10.35 9.44
CA LEU A 146 8.39 10.86 10.07
C LEU A 146 8.58 10.24 11.46
N LYS A 147 9.80 9.78 11.73
CA LYS A 147 10.27 9.42 13.06
C LYS A 147 10.32 10.68 13.93
N ILE A 148 10.36 10.48 15.24
CA ILE A 148 10.32 11.58 16.21
C ILE A 148 11.44 12.60 15.97
N HIS A 149 12.65 12.16 15.67
CA HIS A 149 13.79 13.04 15.38
C HIS A 149 13.70 13.71 14.00
N GLU A 150 13.14 13.02 13.00
CA GLU A 150 12.97 13.55 11.63
C GLU A 150 11.98 14.72 11.59
N LYS A 151 11.10 14.87 12.59
CA LYS A 151 10.15 16.00 12.65
C LYS A 151 10.81 17.37 12.77
N ASN A 152 12.04 17.41 13.27
CA ASN A 152 12.80 18.65 13.46
C ASN A 152 13.74 18.94 12.29
N TYR A 153 13.75 18.08 11.26
CA TYR A 153 14.61 18.23 10.11
C TYR A 153 14.18 19.39 9.23
N THR A 154 15.14 19.99 8.54
CA THR A 154 14.84 21.00 7.52
C THR A 154 14.18 20.34 6.31
N THR A 155 13.50 21.12 5.46
CA THR A 155 12.87 20.58 4.25
C THR A 155 13.88 19.82 3.38
N HIS A 156 15.11 20.34 3.24
CA HIS A 156 16.16 19.67 2.47
C HIS A 156 16.54 18.29 3.03
N ASP A 157 16.64 18.17 4.36
CA ASP A 157 16.94 16.89 5.02
C ASP A 157 15.77 15.89 4.89
N LEU A 158 14.54 16.40 4.86
CA LEU A 158 13.34 15.58 4.63
C LEU A 158 13.28 15.04 3.20
N GLU A 159 13.66 15.84 2.19
CA GLU A 159 13.76 15.38 0.80
C GLU A 159 14.79 14.25 0.66
N LEU A 160 15.94 14.38 1.33
CA LEU A 160 16.92 13.29 1.40
C LEU A 160 16.32 12.04 2.09
N GLY A 161 15.49 12.24 3.11
CA GLY A 161 14.71 11.17 3.74
C GLY A 161 13.75 10.47 2.79
N ALA A 162 13.09 11.21 1.88
CA ALA A 162 12.19 10.65 0.88
C ALA A 162 12.95 9.82 -0.17
N ALA A 163 14.15 10.23 -0.56
CA ALA A 163 15.03 9.40 -1.39
C ALA A 163 15.35 8.05 -0.73
N ASN A 164 15.61 8.01 0.58
CA ASN A 164 15.81 6.72 1.27
C ASN A 164 14.56 5.82 1.30
N VAL A 165 13.36 6.37 1.08
CA VAL A 165 12.13 5.57 0.98
C VAL A 165 12.05 4.85 -0.38
N SER A 166 12.75 5.32 -1.42
CA SER A 166 12.79 4.63 -2.72
C SER A 166 13.44 3.26 -2.64
N ASP A 167 14.39 3.05 -1.72
CA ASP A 167 15.00 1.74 -1.46
C ASP A 167 13.98 0.69 -0.98
N MET A 168 12.83 1.13 -0.44
CA MET A 168 11.73 0.23 -0.07
C MET A 168 10.94 -0.26 -1.29
N ILE A 169 11.04 0.43 -2.43
CA ILE A 169 10.38 0.05 -3.68
C ILE A 169 11.29 -0.83 -4.56
N SER A 170 12.62 -0.69 -4.42
CA SER A 170 13.62 -1.38 -5.26
C SER A 170 13.92 -2.83 -4.85
N LYS A 171 13.28 -3.38 -3.81
CA LYS A 171 13.49 -4.76 -3.32
C LYS A 171 12.32 -5.67 -3.68
#